data_AF-A0A813K691-F1
#
_entry.id   AF-A0A813K691-F1
#
_cell.length_a   1.000
_cell.length_b   1.000
_cell.length_c   1.000
_cell.angle_alpha   90.00
_cell.angle_beta   90.00
_cell.angle_gamma   90.00
#
_symmetry.space_group_name_H-M   'P 1'
#
loop_
_entity.id
_entity.type
_entity.pdbx_description
1 polymer ?
#
loop_
_entity_poly.entity_id
_entity_poly.type
_entity_poly.pdbx_seq_one_letter_code
_entity_poly.pdbx_strand_id
1 'polypeptide(L)'
;AMLPGHIEAVKESGVPVTWQCDAVHGNGVVASNKFKTRLVNDIMTEMFEVMAIHKRCGSILGGIHLEVTGQCGVTEVVGGSMGLTEEMLVQNYETYCDPRMNYSQSIEAAFRVASEMK
;
A
#
# COMPACT_ATOMS: atom_id res chain seq x y z
N ALA A 1 17.04 -1.69 -1.66
CA ALA A 1 15.87 -2.23 -2.38
C ALA A 1 16.27 -3.49 -3.13
N MET A 2 15.56 -4.61 -2.93
CA MET A 2 15.85 -5.91 -3.58
C MET A 2 15.25 -6.03 -4.99
N LEU A 3 14.16 -5.29 -5.26
CA LEU A 3 13.38 -5.37 -6.50
C LEU A 3 14.18 -5.18 -7.81
N PRO A 4 15.17 -4.25 -7.93
CA PRO A 4 15.92 -4.09 -9.17
C PRO A 4 16.61 -5.37 -9.65
N GLY A 5 17.22 -6.14 -8.74
CA GLY A 5 17.88 -7.41 -9.09
C GLY A 5 16.88 -8.48 -9.52
N HIS A 6 15.67 -8.49 -8.95
CA HIS A 6 14.60 -9.39 -9.39
C HIS A 6 14.07 -9.02 -10.78
N ILE A 7 13.94 -7.72 -11.08
CA ILE A 7 13.54 -7.25 -12.41
C ILE A 7 14.56 -7.70 -13.47
N GLU A 8 15.85 -7.53 -13.18
CA GLU A 8 16.94 -7.95 -14.08
C GLU A 8 16.91 -9.46 -14.33
N ALA A 9 16.86 -10.28 -13.28
CA ALA A 9 16.81 -11.74 -13.40
C ALA A 9 15.59 -12.23 -14.21
N VAL A 10 14.41 -11.64 -13.99
CA VAL A 10 13.20 -11.99 -14.75
C VAL A 10 13.31 -11.56 -16.21
N LYS A 11 13.90 -10.40 -16.49
CA LYS A 11 14.18 -9.98 -17.88
C LYS A 11 15.10 -10.96 -18.59
N GLU A 12 16.17 -11.40 -17.94
CA GLU A 12 17.10 -12.39 -18.48
C GLU A 12 16.43 -13.73 -18.77
N SER A 13 15.42 -14.11 -17.97
CA SER A 13 14.65 -15.33 -18.20
C SER A 13 13.77 -15.29 -19.46
N GLY A 14 13.46 -14.10 -19.99
CA GLY A 14 12.58 -13.91 -21.14
C GLY A 14 11.10 -14.23 -20.90
N VAL A 15 10.71 -14.59 -19.66
CA VAL A 15 9.32 -14.92 -19.32
C VAL A 15 8.50 -13.62 -19.14
N PRO A 16 7.38 -13.45 -19.87
CA PRO A 16 6.50 -12.30 -19.65
C PRO A 16 5.75 -12.45 -18.33
N VAL A 17 5.84 -11.43 -17.46
CA VAL A 17 5.15 -11.39 -16.17
C VAL A 17 4.41 -10.07 -15.98
N THR A 18 3.41 -10.07 -15.11
CA THR A 18 2.78 -8.86 -14.58
C THR A 18 3.37 -8.55 -13.22
N TRP A 19 4.10 -7.45 -13.11
CA TRP A 19 4.57 -6.95 -11.82
C TRP A 19 3.43 -6.29 -11.06
N GLN A 20 3.22 -6.68 -9.81
CA GLN A 20 2.21 -6.09 -8.94
C GLN A 20 2.86 -5.71 -7.62
N CYS A 21 2.57 -4.51 -7.13
CA CYS A 21 3.03 -4.02 -5.83
C CYS A 21 1.98 -4.31 -4.77
N ASP A 22 2.31 -5.15 -3.79
CA ASP A 22 1.54 -5.32 -2.55
C ASP A 22 2.16 -4.43 -1.48
N ALA A 23 1.61 -3.22 -1.34
CA ALA A 23 2.13 -2.21 -0.42
C ALA A 23 1.56 -2.33 1.00
N VAL A 24 0.84 -3.41 1.33
CA VAL A 24 0.14 -3.51 2.62
C VAL A 24 0.76 -4.56 3.54
N HIS A 25 1.14 -5.72 3.02
CA HIS A 25 1.65 -6.80 3.87
C HIS A 25 3.07 -6.56 4.40
N GLY A 26 3.88 -5.76 3.69
CA GLY A 26 5.22 -5.34 4.15
C GLY A 26 5.22 -4.25 5.22
N ASN A 27 4.12 -3.51 5.38
CA ASN A 27 4.04 -2.29 6.19
C ASN A 27 3.23 -2.45 7.49
N GLY A 28 3.02 -3.68 7.95
CA GLY A 28 2.30 -3.96 9.19
C GLY A 28 3.13 -3.57 10.43
N VAL A 29 2.53 -2.79 11.33
CA VAL A 29 3.10 -2.40 12.63
C VAL A 29 2.14 -2.70 13.76
N VAL A 30 2.64 -2.71 15.01
CA VAL A 30 1.81 -2.82 16.21
C VAL A 30 1.81 -1.48 16.93
N ALA A 31 0.64 -0.86 17.01
CA ALA A 31 0.43 0.41 17.69
C ALA A 31 0.66 0.31 19.21
N SER A 32 0.82 1.45 19.87
CA SER A 32 0.97 1.56 21.32
C SER A 32 -0.17 0.89 22.10
N ASN A 33 -1.39 0.95 21.57
CA ASN A 33 -2.60 0.32 22.10
C ASN A 33 -2.78 -1.16 21.69
N LYS A 34 -1.74 -1.80 21.14
CA LYS A 34 -1.66 -3.23 20.76
C LYS A 34 -2.48 -3.64 19.54
N PHE A 35 -3.14 -2.71 18.85
CA PHE A 35 -3.74 -3.01 17.56
C PHE A 35 -2.67 -3.20 16.48
N LYS A 36 -2.85 -4.20 15.63
CA LYS A 36 -2.11 -4.28 14.36
C LYS A 36 -2.63 -3.16 13.46
N THR A 37 -1.75 -2.34 12.92
CA THR A 37 -2.13 -1.25 12.01
C THR A 37 -1.08 -1.10 10.92
N ARG A 38 -1.30 -0.13 10.03
CA ARG A 38 -0.39 0.32 8.97
C ARG A 38 -0.46 1.84 8.94
N LEU A 39 0.57 2.49 8.40
CA LEU A 39 0.53 3.93 8.15
C LEU A 39 0.23 4.17 6.67
N VAL A 40 -0.77 5.02 6.36
CA VAL A 40 -1.08 5.37 4.96
C VAL A 40 0.17 5.88 4.24
N ASN A 41 0.99 6.68 4.91
CA ASN A 41 2.20 7.25 4.29
C ASN A 41 3.23 6.20 3.88
N ASP A 42 3.39 5.13 4.65
CA ASP A 42 4.35 4.06 4.34
C ASP A 42 3.86 3.25 3.13
N ILE A 43 2.57 2.91 3.10
CA ILE A 43 1.90 2.27 1.96
C ILE A 43 2.11 3.10 0.69
N MET A 44 1.85 4.42 0.76
CA MET A 44 2.02 5.32 -0.39
C MET A 44 3.49 5.42 -0.82
N THR A 45 4.42 5.49 0.13
CA THR A 45 5.85 5.58 -0.16
C THR A 45 6.33 4.35 -0.91
N GLU A 46 5.96 3.14 -0.48
CA GLU A 46 6.32 1.91 -1.19
C GLU A 46 5.77 1.88 -2.62
N MET A 47 4.50 2.26 -2.82
CA MET A 47 3.93 2.35 -4.18
C MET A 47 4.74 3.29 -5.08
N PHE A 48 5.10 4.48 -4.59
CA PHE A 48 5.86 5.47 -5.37
C PHE A 48 7.30 5.03 -5.63
N GLU A 49 7.94 4.39 -4.65
CA GLU A 49 9.28 3.84 -4.81
C GLU A 49 9.29 2.73 -5.88
N VAL A 50 8.31 1.83 -5.86
CA VAL A 50 8.19 0.75 -6.85
C VAL A 50 7.93 1.31 -8.25
N MET A 51 7.06 2.32 -8.39
CA MET A 51 6.88 3.03 -9.67
C MET A 51 8.18 3.62 -10.19
N ALA A 52 8.94 4.29 -9.32
CA ALA A 52 10.24 4.88 -9.67
C ALA A 52 11.28 3.81 -10.03
N ILE A 53 11.30 2.66 -9.33
CA ILE A 53 12.17 1.52 -9.64
C ILE A 53 11.85 0.97 -11.03
N HIS A 54 10.58 0.70 -11.32
CA HIS A 54 10.18 0.17 -12.63
C HIS A 54 10.57 1.10 -13.78
N LYS A 55 10.36 2.42 -13.61
CA LYS A 55 10.79 3.46 -14.56
C LYS A 55 12.30 3.43 -14.79
N ARG A 56 13.11 3.42 -13.73
CA ARG A 56 14.58 3.37 -13.84
C ARG A 56 15.10 2.07 -14.45
N CYS A 57 14.47 0.94 -14.14
CA CYS A 57 14.84 -0.36 -14.67
C CYS A 57 14.29 -0.61 -16.08
N GLY A 58 13.53 0.30 -16.68
CA GLY A 58 12.90 0.12 -17.98
C GLY A 58 11.95 -1.08 -18.02
N SER A 59 11.12 -1.24 -16.98
CA SER A 59 10.10 -2.28 -16.85
C SER A 59 8.75 -1.64 -16.52
N ILE A 60 7.67 -2.42 -16.58
CA ILE A 60 6.31 -1.90 -16.40
C ILE A 60 5.74 -2.46 -15.09
N LEU A 61 5.31 -1.56 -14.20
CA LEU A 61 4.45 -1.91 -13.08
C LEU A 61 3.03 -2.16 -13.62
N GLY A 62 2.55 -3.39 -13.50
CA GLY A 62 1.25 -3.81 -14.04
C GLY A 62 0.05 -3.51 -13.12
N GLY A 63 0.29 -3.31 -11.83
CA GLY A 63 -0.78 -2.95 -10.90
C GLY A 63 -0.35 -2.82 -9.45
N ILE A 64 -1.31 -2.47 -8.61
CA ILE A 64 -1.19 -2.41 -7.14
C ILE A 64 -2.18 -3.40 -6.51
N HIS A 65 -1.79 -3.99 -5.38
CA HIS A 65 -2.63 -4.81 -4.53
C HIS A 65 -2.82 -4.09 -3.20
N LEU A 66 -4.06 -3.79 -2.84
CA LEU A 66 -4.41 -3.16 -1.57
C LEU A 66 -5.53 -3.94 -0.89
N GLU A 67 -5.52 -3.96 0.44
CA GLU A 67 -6.64 -4.42 1.26
C GLU A 67 -7.53 -3.23 1.62
N VAL A 68 -8.76 -3.22 1.10
CA VAL A 68 -9.68 -2.09 1.22
C VAL A 68 -11.06 -2.54 1.71
N THR A 69 -11.79 -1.65 2.37
CA THR A 69 -13.22 -1.80 2.66
C THR A 69 -13.98 -0.57 2.22
N GLY A 70 -15.20 -0.76 1.68
CA GLY A 70 -16.10 0.33 1.29
C GLY A 70 -16.77 1.02 2.48
N GLN A 71 -16.53 0.57 3.71
CA GLN A 71 -17.06 1.19 4.92
C GLN A 71 -16.29 2.48 5.22
N CYS A 72 -17.00 3.61 5.31
CA CYS A 72 -16.40 4.90 5.62
C CYS A 72 -15.90 5.01 7.06
N GLY A 73 -16.52 4.29 8.00
CA GLY A 73 -16.29 4.46 9.43
C GLY A 73 -15.17 3.60 10.01
N VAL A 74 -14.48 2.78 9.22
CA VAL A 74 -13.46 1.86 9.74
C VAL A 74 -12.18 2.60 10.11
N THR A 75 -11.65 2.30 11.29
CA THR A 75 -10.45 2.90 11.89
C THR A 75 -9.34 1.86 12.05
N GLU A 76 -8.91 1.25 10.95
CA GLU A 76 -7.92 0.15 10.97
C GLU A 76 -6.50 0.61 10.59
N VAL A 77 -6.37 1.60 9.70
CA VAL A 77 -5.10 2.15 9.18
C VAL A 77 -4.95 3.60 9.61
N VAL A 78 -3.79 3.94 10.17
CA VAL A 78 -3.45 5.28 10.71
C VAL A 78 -3.08 6.24 9.58
N GLY A 79 -3.51 7.50 9.72
CA GLY A 79 -3.24 8.59 8.79
C GLY A 79 -4.29 8.74 7.67
N GLY A 80 -3.82 9.16 6.50
CA GLY A 80 -4.66 9.62 5.40
C GLY A 80 -5.26 10.99 5.66
N SER A 81 -6.06 11.48 4.71
CA SER A 81 -6.75 12.78 4.74
C SER A 81 -7.64 12.99 5.97
N MET A 82 -8.13 11.92 6.58
CA MET A 82 -8.93 11.96 7.81
C MET A 82 -8.10 12.09 9.09
N GLY A 83 -6.78 11.95 9.02
CA GLY A 83 -5.89 12.12 10.17
C GLY A 83 -6.11 11.10 11.28
N LEU A 84 -6.45 9.85 10.95
CA LEU A 84 -6.68 8.80 11.94
C LEU A 84 -5.43 8.58 12.80
N THR A 85 -5.58 8.57 14.12
CA THR A 85 -4.49 8.32 15.07
C THR A 85 -4.56 6.91 15.64
N GLU A 86 -3.50 6.47 16.33
CA GLU A 86 -3.51 5.16 17.01
C GLU A 86 -4.63 5.06 18.04
N GLU A 87 -4.92 6.13 18.78
CA GLU A 87 -5.97 6.16 19.81
C GLU A 87 -7.37 5.97 19.22
N MET A 88 -7.56 6.34 17.94
CA MET A 88 -8.84 6.18 17.25
C MET A 88 -9.08 4.75 16.79
N LEU A 89 -8.06 3.87 16.77
CA LEU A 89 -8.19 2.52 16.25
C LEU A 89 -9.31 1.73 16.96
N VAL A 90 -9.46 1.90 18.28
CA VAL A 90 -10.49 1.22 19.09
C VAL A 90 -11.93 1.58 18.71
N GLN A 91 -12.15 2.67 17.98
CA GLN A 91 -13.50 3.18 17.72
C GLN A 91 -14.28 2.28 16.78
N ASN A 92 -13.63 1.79 15.73
CA ASN A 92 -14.27 0.90 14.76
C ASN A 92 -13.25 0.02 14.02
N TYR A 93 -12.67 -0.92 14.75
CA TYR A 93 -11.76 -1.95 14.22
C TYR A 93 -12.53 -3.24 13.96
N GLU A 94 -12.86 -3.53 12.70
CA GLU A 94 -13.78 -4.62 12.35
C GLU A 94 -13.09 -5.84 11.71
N THR A 95 -11.88 -5.67 11.18
CA THR A 95 -11.13 -6.75 10.56
C THR A 95 -10.78 -7.86 11.55
N TYR A 96 -10.83 -9.11 11.08
CA TYR A 96 -10.42 -10.29 11.83
C TYR A 96 -8.93 -10.63 11.67
N CYS A 97 -8.26 -9.99 10.71
CA CYS A 97 -6.87 -10.29 10.37
C CYS A 97 -6.09 -8.99 10.20
N ASP A 98 -5.99 -8.50 8.96
CA ASP A 98 -5.14 -7.37 8.63
C ASP A 98 -5.93 -6.06 8.52
N PRO A 99 -5.33 -4.94 8.93
CA PRO A 99 -5.96 -3.62 8.93
C PRO A 99 -6.18 -3.10 7.51
N ARG A 100 -7.43 -2.89 7.12
CA ARG A 100 -7.81 -2.48 5.76
C ARG A 100 -7.89 -0.96 5.65
N MET A 101 -7.58 -0.44 4.47
CA MET A 101 -7.84 0.97 4.17
C MET A 101 -9.36 1.19 4.09
N ASN A 102 -9.86 2.23 4.74
CA ASN A 102 -11.26 2.60 4.64
C ASN A 102 -11.57 3.26 3.28
N TYR A 103 -12.85 3.57 3.05
CA TYR A 103 -13.30 4.16 1.78
C TYR A 103 -12.50 5.41 1.38
N SER A 104 -12.36 6.38 2.28
CA SER A 104 -11.69 7.65 2.00
C SER A 104 -10.20 7.46 1.70
N GLN A 105 -9.51 6.63 2.48
CA GLN A 105 -8.11 6.31 2.28
C GLN A 105 -7.89 5.58 0.94
N SER A 106 -8.80 4.68 0.57
CA SER A 106 -8.71 3.91 -0.67
C SER A 106 -8.85 4.80 -1.90
N ILE A 107 -9.81 5.75 -1.87
CA ILE A 107 -9.99 6.74 -2.93
C ILE A 107 -8.79 7.68 -3.00
N GLU A 108 -8.28 8.16 -1.86
CA GLU A 108 -7.08 9.00 -1.81
C GLU A 108 -5.88 8.30 -2.47
N ALA A 109 -5.64 7.03 -2.13
CA ALA A 109 -4.56 6.24 -2.72
C ALA A 109 -4.70 6.13 -4.25
N ALA A 110 -5.91 5.84 -4.74
CA ALA A 110 -6.17 5.74 -6.17
C ALA A 110 -5.84 7.05 -6.92
N PHE A 111 -6.27 8.21 -6.40
CA PHE A 111 -5.99 9.50 -7.03
C PHE A 111 -4.50 9.87 -6.99
N ARG A 112 -3.81 9.55 -5.90
CA ARG A 112 -2.39 9.82 -5.75
C ARG A 112 -1.57 8.96 -6.71
N VAL A 113 -1.84 7.66 -6.80
CA VAL A 113 -1.19 6.76 -7.77
C VAL A 113 -1.47 7.21 -9.20
N ALA A 114 -2.73 7.54 -9.53
CA ALA A 114 -3.08 8.03 -10.87
C ALA A 114 -2.36 9.34 -11.23
N SER A 115 -2.00 10.18 -10.25
CA SER A 115 -1.24 11.40 -10.48
C SER A 115 0.24 11.12 -10.78
N GLU A 116 0.83 10.13 -10.12
CA GLU A 116 2.22 9.70 -10.35
C GLU A 116 2.41 8.91 -11.65
N MET A 117 1.32 8.38 -12.22
CA MET A 117 1.35 7.68 -13.52
C MET A 117 1.38 8.61 -14.74
N LYS A 118 1.20 9.92 -14.55
CA LYS A 118 1.28 10.93 -15.62
C LYS A 118 2.74 11.23 -15.99
#